data_AF-A0A2R7YX42-F1
#
_entry.id   AF-A0A2R7YX42-F1
#
_cell.length_a   1.000
_cell.length_b   1.000
_cell.length_c   1.000
_cell.angle_alpha   90.00
_cell.angle_beta   90.00
_cell.angle_gamma   90.00
#
_symmetry.space_group_name_H-M   'P 1'
#
loop_
_entity.id
_entity.type
_entity.pdbx_description
1 polymer ?
#
loop_
_entity_poly.entity_id
_entity_poly.type
_entity_poly.pdbx_seq_one_letter_code
_entity_poly.pdbx_strand_id
1 'polypeptide(L)'
;MGLVNTPALSTPARIAARASLPLVALCLALVAAPAHAEQAEGWTTVEDVDTLHALLLLGGLPVLLFVLIGLAVYVPAIVRGEDVSPGGMAPESLWLGGPRASAKELPAGDSADETDETGGARGSW
;
A
#
# COMPACT_ATOMS: atom_id res chain seq x y z
N MET A 1 20.23 34.26 6.96
CA MET A 1 20.39 33.12 7.90
C MET A 1 19.25 33.21 8.91
N GLY A 2 18.12 32.57 8.62
CA GLY A 2 16.91 32.59 9.44
C GLY A 2 16.21 31.24 9.29
N LEU A 3 16.09 30.50 10.39
CA LEU A 3 15.69 29.11 10.43
C LEU A 3 14.19 28.96 10.15
N VAL A 4 13.84 28.10 9.19
CA VAL A 4 12.46 27.67 8.91
C VAL A 4 12.00 26.80 10.08
N ASN A 5 10.99 27.27 10.79
CA ASN A 5 10.37 26.56 11.91
C ASN A 5 9.41 25.50 11.33
N THR A 6 9.76 24.22 11.42
CA THR A 6 8.83 23.12 11.11
C THR A 6 8.08 22.74 12.39
N PRO A 7 6.73 22.70 12.40
CA PRO A 7 6.01 22.23 13.58
C PRO A 7 6.24 20.73 13.75
N ALA A 8 6.95 20.35 14.81
CA ALA A 8 7.02 18.97 15.27
C ALA A 8 5.61 18.52 15.68
N LEU A 9 5.04 17.57 14.95
CA LEU A 9 3.78 16.93 15.32
C LEU A 9 3.95 16.30 16.70
N SER A 10 3.20 16.83 17.67
CA SER A 10 3.30 16.43 19.05
C SER A 10 2.72 15.02 19.25
N THR A 11 3.36 14.26 20.13
CA THR A 11 3.04 12.89 20.56
C THR A 11 1.55 12.59 20.88
N PRO A 12 0.67 13.50 21.37
CA PRO A 12 -0.73 13.14 21.67
C PRO A 12 -1.55 12.62 20.48
N ALA A 13 -1.21 13.00 19.24
CA ALA A 13 -1.94 12.54 18.05
C ALA A 13 -1.87 11.01 17.85
N ARG A 14 -0.76 10.38 18.24
CA ARG A 14 -0.55 8.92 18.10
C ARG A 14 -1.28 8.10 19.16
N ILE A 15 -1.66 8.71 20.29
CA ILE A 15 -2.41 8.06 21.37
C ILE A 15 -3.91 8.17 21.09
N ALA A 16 -4.38 9.33 20.60
CA ALA A 16 -5.76 9.53 20.19
C ALA A 16 -6.20 8.54 19.09
N ALA A 17 -5.31 8.23 18.14
CA ALA A 17 -5.57 7.23 17.09
C ALA A 17 -5.70 5.78 17.60
N ARG A 18 -5.20 5.47 18.81
CA ARG A 18 -5.27 4.12 19.40
C ARG A 18 -6.48 3.92 20.32
N ALA A 19 -7.07 5.01 20.81
CA ALA A 19 -8.28 4.97 21.65
C ALA A 19 -9.58 4.85 20.84
N SER A 20 -9.54 5.09 19.53
CA SER A 20 -10.73 4.99 18.66
C SER A 20 -11.10 3.54 18.34
N LEU A 21 -10.13 2.62 18.24
CA LEU A 21 -10.40 1.22 17.95
C LEU A 21 -11.34 0.53 18.97
N PRO A 22 -11.10 0.62 20.31
CA PRO A 22 -12.00 -0.02 21.26
C PRO A 22 -13.39 0.62 21.28
N LEU A 23 -13.49 1.94 21.02
CA LEU A 23 -14.78 2.62 20.93
C LEU A 23 -15.57 2.18 19.69
N VAL A 24 -14.91 2.05 18.54
CA VAL A 24 -15.51 1.54 17.31
C VAL A 24 -15.93 0.08 17.47
N ALA A 25 -15.09 -0.76 18.07
CA ALA A 25 -15.43 -2.15 18.37
C ALA A 25 -16.63 -2.26 19.33
N LEU A 26 -16.68 -1.42 20.37
CA LEU A 26 -17.81 -1.36 21.29
C LEU A 26 -19.09 -0.87 20.60
N CYS A 27 -19.03 0.18 19.77
CA CYS A 27 -20.17 0.64 19.00
C CYS A 27 -20.66 -0.41 17.99
N LEU A 28 -19.76 -1.12 17.31
CA LEU A 28 -20.10 -2.23 16.42
C LEU A 28 -20.78 -3.37 17.19
N ALA A 29 -20.27 -3.73 18.37
CA ALA A 29 -20.89 -4.75 19.22
C ALA A 29 -22.28 -4.34 19.71
N LEU A 30 -22.49 -3.06 20.04
CA LEU A 30 -23.78 -2.52 20.46
C LEU A 30 -24.79 -2.43 19.30
N VAL A 31 -24.34 -2.11 18.08
CA VAL A 31 -25.18 -2.14 16.86
C VAL A 31 -25.51 -3.57 16.44
N ALA A 32 -24.61 -4.51 16.69
CA ALA A 32 -24.81 -5.93 16.42
C ALA A 32 -25.68 -6.65 17.47
N ALA A 33 -26.31 -5.92 18.40
CA ALA A 33 -27.31 -6.50 19.29
C ALA A 33 -28.37 -7.23 18.45
N PRO A 34 -28.75 -8.48 18.80
CA PRO A 34 -29.69 -9.25 18.02
C PRO A 34 -31.00 -8.47 17.88
N ALA A 35 -31.36 -8.16 16.64
CA ALA A 35 -32.65 -7.57 16.33
C ALA A 35 -33.71 -8.64 16.56
N HIS A 36 -34.27 -8.68 17.78
CA HIS A 36 -35.40 -9.52 18.12
C HIS A 36 -36.66 -8.97 17.43
N ALA A 37 -36.76 -9.20 16.13
CA ALA A 37 -37.98 -8.95 15.36
C ALA A 37 -38.84 -10.21 15.38
N GLU A 38 -40.09 -10.07 15.79
CA GLU A 38 -41.11 -11.12 15.67
C GLU A 38 -41.18 -11.60 14.22
N GLN A 39 -41.20 -12.91 14.03
CA GLN A 39 -41.23 -13.53 12.71
C GLN A 39 -42.61 -13.29 12.08
N ALA A 40 -42.65 -12.72 10.87
CA ALA A 40 -43.90 -12.48 10.17
C ALA A 40 -44.57 -13.81 9.77
N GLU A 41 -45.90 -13.89 9.91
CA GLU A 41 -46.65 -15.10 9.55
C GLU A 41 -46.41 -15.51 8.09
N GLY A 42 -45.99 -16.76 7.87
CA GLY A 42 -45.73 -17.34 6.55
C GLY A 42 -44.25 -17.46 6.16
N TRP A 43 -43.31 -16.99 6.99
CA TRP A 43 -41.87 -17.20 6.76
C TRP A 43 -41.42 -18.54 7.35
N THR A 44 -40.65 -19.31 6.59
CA THR A 44 -40.03 -20.54 7.10
C THR A 44 -38.91 -20.19 8.07
N THR A 45 -38.81 -20.91 9.19
CA THR A 45 -37.67 -20.80 10.10
C THR A 45 -36.38 -21.14 9.35
N VAL A 46 -35.47 -20.17 9.26
CA VAL A 46 -34.14 -20.35 8.69
C VAL A 46 -33.23 -20.85 9.80
N GLU A 47 -32.35 -21.80 9.49
CA GLU A 47 -31.32 -22.29 10.42
C GLU A 47 -30.44 -21.12 10.88
N ASP A 48 -30.10 -21.11 12.17
CA ASP A 48 -29.25 -20.08 12.74
C ASP A 48 -27.86 -20.07 12.09
N VAL A 49 -27.37 -18.87 11.76
CA VAL A 49 -26.05 -18.70 11.17
C VAL A 49 -24.98 -18.83 12.25
N ASP A 50 -24.07 -19.79 12.10
CA ASP A 50 -22.87 -19.87 12.93
C ASP A 50 -22.03 -18.59 12.75
N THR A 51 -22.02 -17.77 13.80
CA THR A 51 -21.36 -16.46 13.82
C THR A 51 -19.85 -16.59 13.69
N LEU A 52 -19.26 -17.66 14.26
CA LEU A 52 -17.82 -17.90 14.12
C LEU A 52 -17.49 -18.25 12.67
N HIS A 53 -18.29 -19.11 12.05
CA HIS A 53 -18.13 -19.45 10.64
C HIS A 53 -18.24 -18.21 9.74
N ALA A 54 -19.24 -17.37 9.97
CA ALA A 54 -19.41 -16.11 9.24
C ALA A 54 -18.21 -15.17 9.42
N LEU A 55 -17.68 -15.04 10.63
CA LEU A 55 -16.52 -14.19 10.92
C LEU A 55 -15.23 -14.74 10.28
N LEU A 56 -15.04 -16.05 10.30
CA LEU A 56 -13.92 -16.72 9.63
C LEU A 56 -14.01 -16.58 8.11
N LEU A 57 -15.20 -16.66 7.53
CA LEU A 57 -15.38 -16.40 6.09
C LEU A 57 -15.11 -14.93 5.76
N LEU A 58 -15.64 -13.99 6.54
CA LEU A 58 -15.55 -12.56 6.22
C LEU A 58 -14.14 -12.00 6.47
N GLY A 59 -13.48 -12.38 7.57
CA GLY A 59 -12.16 -11.88 7.95
C GLY A 59 -11.04 -12.87 7.68
N GLY A 60 -11.26 -14.16 7.99
CA GLY A 60 -10.26 -15.21 7.81
C GLY A 60 -9.93 -15.48 6.35
N LEU A 61 -10.92 -15.53 5.45
CA LEU A 61 -10.67 -15.80 4.03
C LEU A 61 -9.83 -14.70 3.36
N PRO A 62 -10.10 -13.39 3.52
CA PRO A 62 -9.23 -12.34 2.98
C PRO A 62 -7.81 -12.38 3.55
N VAL A 63 -7.65 -12.61 4.85
CA VAL A 63 -6.32 -12.71 5.50
C VAL A 63 -5.56 -13.92 4.98
N LEU A 64 -6.23 -15.07 4.88
CA LEU A 64 -5.64 -16.28 4.32
C LEU A 64 -5.19 -16.05 2.88
N LEU A 65 -6.04 -15.45 2.05
CA LEU A 65 -5.72 -15.11 0.67
C LEU A 65 -4.50 -14.19 0.59
N PHE A 66 -4.44 -13.15 1.42
CA PHE A 66 -3.30 -12.24 1.49
C PHE A 66 -1.99 -12.99 1.82
N VAL A 67 -2.02 -13.89 2.79
CA VAL A 67 -0.85 -14.72 3.16
C VAL A 67 -0.44 -15.63 2.01
N LEU A 68 -1.39 -16.29 1.34
CA LEU A 68 -1.10 -17.17 0.21
C LEU A 68 -0.49 -16.40 -0.97
N ILE A 69 -1.02 -15.22 -1.28
CA ILE A 69 -0.44 -14.34 -2.31
C ILE A 69 0.96 -13.90 -1.91
N GLY A 70 1.16 -13.46 -0.66
CA GLY A 70 2.47 -13.08 -0.14
C GLY A 70 3.47 -14.22 -0.25
N LEU A 71 3.07 -15.45 0.12
CA LEU A 71 3.90 -16.64 -0.03
C LEU A 71 4.26 -16.90 -1.49
N ALA A 72 3.27 -16.85 -2.39
CA ALA A 72 3.48 -17.07 -3.83
C ALA A 72 4.43 -16.05 -4.46
N VAL A 73 4.46 -14.81 -3.97
CA VAL A 73 5.33 -13.74 -4.47
C VAL A 73 6.71 -13.78 -3.84
N TYR A 74 6.80 -13.86 -2.50
CA TYR A 74 8.06 -13.69 -1.78
C TYR A 74 8.88 -14.98 -1.70
N VAL A 75 8.25 -16.16 -1.65
CA VAL A 75 9.01 -17.42 -1.54
C VAL A 75 9.94 -17.63 -2.74
N PRO A 76 9.51 -17.47 -4.01
CA PRO A 76 10.42 -17.63 -5.14
C PRO A 76 11.59 -16.64 -5.11
N ALA A 77 11.36 -15.38 -4.74
CA ALA A 77 12.40 -14.37 -4.63
C ALA A 77 13.43 -14.72 -3.56
N ILE A 78 12.97 -15.19 -2.39
CA ILE A 78 13.83 -15.66 -1.29
C ILE A 78 14.65 -16.88 -1.72
N VAL A 79 14.03 -17.85 -2.42
CA VAL A 79 14.73 -19.04 -2.94
C VAL A 79 15.83 -18.67 -3.95
N ARG A 80 15.65 -17.59 -4.71
CA ARG A 80 16.67 -17.05 -5.64
C ARG A 80 17.75 -16.22 -4.96
N GLY A 81 17.55 -15.84 -3.69
CA GLY A 81 18.46 -14.96 -2.95
C GLY A 81 18.36 -13.49 -3.36
N GLU A 82 17.22 -13.07 -3.91
CA GLU A 82 16.97 -11.66 -4.26
C GLU A 82 16.77 -10.82 -2.98
N ASP A 83 17.23 -9.56 -2.99
CA ASP A 83 16.96 -8.63 -1.89
C ASP A 83 15.50 -8.15 -1.95
N VAL A 84 14.72 -8.54 -0.93
CA VAL A 84 13.29 -8.19 -0.79
C VAL A 84 13.07 -7.01 0.16
N SER A 85 14.15 -6.33 0.58
CA SER A 85 14.05 -5.18 1.48
C SER A 85 13.34 -3.98 0.80
N PRO A 86 12.46 -3.26 1.51
CA PRO A 86 11.87 -2.03 0.99
C PRO A 86 12.98 -0.99 0.74
N GLY A 87 13.32 -0.75 -0.53
CA GLY A 87 14.40 0.17 -0.93
C GLY A 87 15.71 -0.51 -1.32
N GLY A 88 15.78 -1.84 -1.29
CA GLY A 88 16.94 -2.64 -1.75
C GLY A 88 17.06 -2.79 -3.27
N MET A 89 16.17 -2.16 -4.05
CA MET A 89 16.28 -2.15 -5.50
C MET A 89 17.58 -1.44 -5.88
N ALA A 90 18.56 -2.22 -6.31
CA ALA A 90 19.87 -1.72 -6.66
C ALA A 90 19.74 -0.61 -7.73
N PRO A 91 20.36 0.56 -7.54
CA PRO A 91 20.22 1.71 -8.43
C PRO A 91 20.63 1.43 -9.87
N GLU A 92 21.38 0.35 -10.12
CA GLU A 92 21.67 -0.18 -11.46
C GLU A 92 20.43 -0.59 -12.28
N SER A 93 19.27 -0.86 -11.67
CA SER A 93 18.02 -1.11 -12.40
C SER A 93 17.27 0.16 -12.79
N LEU A 94 17.75 1.32 -12.34
CA LEU A 94 17.23 2.63 -12.72
C LEU A 94 18.11 3.17 -13.83
N TRP A 95 17.51 3.45 -15.00
CA TRP A 95 18.21 4.08 -16.12
C TRP A 95 18.56 5.54 -15.77
N LEU A 96 19.60 5.73 -14.96
CA LEU A 96 20.09 7.03 -14.47
C LEU A 96 21.11 7.66 -15.44
N GLY A 97 20.84 7.50 -16.74
CA GLY A 97 21.69 7.97 -17.84
C GLY A 97 22.68 6.90 -18.28
N GLY A 98 22.77 6.71 -19.60
CA GLY A 98 23.80 5.91 -20.25
C GLY A 98 25.22 6.44 -19.98
N PRO A 99 26.25 5.82 -20.57
CA PRO A 99 27.65 6.05 -20.22
C PRO A 99 27.98 7.53 -20.05
N ARG A 100 28.32 7.94 -18.82
CA ARG A 100 28.86 9.28 -18.58
C ARG A 100 30.27 9.28 -19.17
N ALA A 101 30.39 9.67 -20.43
CA ALA A 101 31.64 10.29 -20.87
C ALA A 101 31.87 11.44 -19.90
N SER A 102 32.92 11.34 -19.08
CA SER A 102 33.42 12.44 -18.27
C SER A 102 33.48 13.70 -19.14
N ALA A 103 33.21 14.86 -18.54
CA ALA A 103 32.92 16.18 -19.16
C ALA A 103 33.96 16.77 -20.16
N LYS A 104 34.84 15.95 -20.73
CA LYS A 104 35.87 16.32 -21.69
C LYS A 104 35.65 15.76 -23.10
N GLU A 105 34.65 14.91 -23.34
CA GLU A 105 34.37 14.37 -24.67
C GLU A 105 32.92 14.64 -25.10
N LEU A 106 32.65 15.88 -25.47
CA LEU A 106 31.62 16.18 -26.45
C LEU A 106 32.35 16.37 -27.79
N PRO A 107 32.15 15.49 -28.81
CA PRO A 107 32.56 15.82 -30.16
C PRO A 107 31.77 17.07 -30.58
N ALA A 108 32.48 18.09 -31.08
CA ALA A 108 31.83 19.22 -31.72
C ALA A 108 31.00 18.66 -32.89
N GLY A 109 29.68 18.86 -32.83
CA GLY A 109 28.78 18.37 -33.86
C GLY A 109 29.19 18.91 -35.21
N ASP A 110 29.58 18.01 -36.10
CA ASP A 110 29.61 18.28 -37.53
C ASP A 110 28.26 17.87 -38.09
N SER A 111 27.67 18.81 -38.83
CA SER A 111 26.30 18.84 -39.31
C SER A 111 25.92 17.67 -40.21
N ALA A 112 24.80 16.99 -39.91
CA ALA A 112 23.74 16.58 -40.85
C ALA A 112 22.78 15.57 -40.21
N ASP A 113 21.68 16.03 -39.61
CA ASP A 113 20.39 15.35 -39.69
C ASP A 113 19.26 16.26 -39.19
N GLU A 114 18.39 16.68 -40.11
CA GLU A 114 17.15 17.42 -39.85
C GLU A 114 16.06 16.49 -39.28
N THR A 115 16.29 15.90 -38.11
CA THR A 115 15.23 15.32 -37.26
C THR A 115 15.58 15.50 -35.78
N ASP A 116 16.00 16.70 -35.41
CA ASP A 116 16.39 17.04 -34.05
C ASP A 116 15.16 17.41 -33.20
N GLU A 117 14.31 16.42 -32.92
CA GLU A 117 13.20 16.52 -31.94
C GLU A 117 13.76 16.33 -30.53
N THR A 118 14.56 17.30 -30.09
CA THR A 118 15.16 17.32 -28.75
C THR A 118 14.19 17.92 -27.72
N GLY A 119 13.46 17.03 -27.02
CA GLY A 119 13.15 17.12 -25.58
C GLY A 119 12.20 18.21 -25.05
N GLY A 120 11.04 17.78 -24.51
CA GLY A 120 10.15 18.60 -23.66
C GLY A 120 10.23 18.20 -22.18
N ALA A 121 10.55 19.15 -21.30
CA ALA A 121 10.45 19.00 -19.84
C ALA A 121 9.24 19.77 -19.30
N ARG A 122 8.42 19.13 -18.47
CA ARG A 122 7.33 19.79 -17.74
C ARG A 122 7.27 19.29 -16.30
N GLY A 123 7.04 20.21 -15.37
CA GLY A 123 6.70 19.93 -13.99
C GLY A 123 5.86 21.07 -13.45
N SER A 124 4.71 20.76 -12.84
CA SER A 124 3.93 21.69 -12.03
C SER A 124 3.90 21.16 -10.61
N TRP A 125 4.26 22.03 -9.66
CA TRP A 125 4.20 21.78 -8.22
C TRP A 125 2.77 21.58 -7.73
#